data_AF-A0A8S3BS34-F1
#
_entry.id   AF-A0A8S3BS34-F1
#
_cell.length_a   1.000
_cell.length_b   1.000
_cell.length_c   1.000
_cell.angle_alpha   90.00
_cell.angle_beta   90.00
_cell.angle_gamma   90.00
#
_symmetry.space_group_name_H-M   'P 1'
#
loop_
_entity.id
_entity.type
_entity.pdbx_description
1 polymer ?
#
loop_
_entity_poly.entity_id
_entity_poly.type
_entity_poly.pdbx_seq_one_letter_code
_entity_poly.pdbx_strand_id
1 'polypeptide(L)' 'AVEHGSLNIVKLLLARPECDVDIVDNNGQTAISIATNKNRKNILVELYAKINELKRPYS' A
#
# COMPACT_ATOMS: atom_id res chain seq x y z
N ALA A 1 8.35 4.79 3.17
CA ALA A 1 8.30 4.52 1.72
C ALA A 1 7.19 5.30 1.02
N VAL A 2 5.92 5.10 1.38
CA VAL A 2 4.76 5.77 0.76
C VAL A 2 4.78 7.29 0.97
N GLU A 3 5.02 7.73 2.20
CA GLU A 3 5.16 9.14 2.57
C GLU A 3 6.17 9.90 1.69
N HIS A 4 7.28 9.26 1.33
CA HIS A 4 8.33 9.84 0.49
C HIS A 4 8.12 9.60 -1.01
N GLY A 5 7.06 8.90 -1.42
CA GLY A 5 6.80 8.60 -2.84
C GLY A 5 7.72 7.55 -3.45
N SER A 6 8.38 6.73 -2.64
CA SER A 6 9.39 5.76 -3.10
C SER A 6 8.74 4.48 -3.65
N LEU A 7 8.25 4.52 -4.89
CA LEU A 7 7.54 3.40 -5.53
C LEU A 7 8.30 2.07 -5.47
N ASN A 8 9.61 2.07 -5.74
CA ASN A 8 10.41 0.83 -5.75
C ASN A 8 10.44 0.15 -4.37
N ILE A 9 10.54 0.93 -3.30
CA ILE A 9 10.52 0.39 -1.94
C ILE A 9 9.12 -0.14 -1.61
N VAL A 10 8.07 0.56 -2.03
CA VAL A 10 6.69 0.07 -1.86
C VAL A 10 6.52 -1.28 -2.55
N LYS A 11 6.94 -1.44 -3.81
CA LYS A 11 6.85 -2.72 -4.52
C LYS A 11 7.64 -3.84 -3.81
N LEU A 12 8.85 -3.53 -3.35
CA LEU A 12 9.67 -4.51 -2.62
C LEU A 12 9.00 -4.97 -1.33
N LEU A 13 8.33 -4.06 -0.62
CA LEU A 13 7.59 -4.40 0.60
C LEU A 13 6.33 -5.23 0.28
N LEU A 14 5.53 -4.83 -0.72
CA LEU A 14 4.29 -5.52 -1.10
C LEU A 14 4.52 -6.92 -1.69
N ALA A 15 5.73 -7.20 -2.19
CA ALA A 15 6.13 -8.53 -2.64
C ALA A 15 6.26 -9.55 -1.50
N ARG A 16 6.34 -9.10 -0.24
CA ARG A 16 6.46 -9.97 0.93
C ARG A 16 5.08 -10.45 1.38
N PRO A 17 4.87 -11.77 1.60
CA PRO A 17 3.57 -12.30 1.99
C PRO A 17 3.10 -11.82 3.37
N GLU A 18 4.03 -11.50 4.27
CA GLU A 18 3.74 -10.92 5.59
C GLU A 18 3.43 -9.42 5.57
N CYS A 19 3.47 -8.77 4.41
CA CYS A 19 3.16 -7.34 4.30
C CYS A 19 1.65 -7.12 4.43
N ASP A 20 1.24 -6.61 5.59
CA ASP A 20 -0.13 -6.18 5.85
C ASP A 20 -0.32 -4.70 5.43
N VAL A 21 -1.26 -4.48 4.50
CA VAL A 21 -1.57 -3.17 3.92
C VAL A 21 -2.64 -2.40 4.69
N ASP A 22 -3.33 -3.07 5.63
CA ASP A 22 -4.39 -2.49 6.45
C ASP A 22 -3.86 -1.89 7.77
N ILE A 23 -2.57 -2.08 8.07
CA ILE A 23 -1.91 -1.45 9.21
C ILE A 23 -2.01 0.08 9.11
N VAL A 24 -2.34 0.69 10.25
CA VAL A 24 -2.38 2.14 10.44
C VAL A 24 -1.16 2.64 11.21
N ASP A 25 -0.71 3.86 10.92
CA ASP A 25 0.27 4.56 11.73
C ASP A 25 -0.33 5.09 13.05
N ASN A 26 0.49 5.76 13.87
CA ASN A 26 0.05 6.37 15.13
C ASN A 26 -1.01 7.48 14.97
N ASN A 27 -1.22 7.98 13.75
CA ASN A 27 -2.25 8.96 13.43
C ASN A 27 -3.52 8.30 12.87
N GLY A 28 -3.60 6.97 12.87
CA GLY A 28 -4.72 6.22 12.29
C GLY A 28 -4.72 6.21 10.75
N GLN A 29 -3.62 6.56 10.09
CA GLN A 29 -3.54 6.59 8.63
C GLN A 29 -3.01 5.26 8.08
N THR A 30 -3.75 4.70 7.12
CA THR A 30 -3.25 3.58 6.30
C THR A 30 -2.28 4.08 5.22
N ALA A 31 -1.55 3.14 4.60
CA ALA A 31 -0.74 3.43 3.43
C ALA A 31 -1.54 4.12 2.29
N ILE A 32 -2.81 3.77 2.10
CA ILE A 32 -3.70 4.39 1.11
C ILE A 32 -4.02 5.85 1.45
N SER A 33 -4.34 6.13 2.72
CA SER A 33 -4.63 7.50 3.18
C SER A 33 -3.44 8.42 2.89
N ILE A 34 -2.23 7.99 3.26
CA ILE A 34 -0.99 8.74 3.02
C ILE A 34 -0.75 8.94 1.52
N ALA A 35 -0.89 7.89 0.70
CA ALA A 35 -0.71 7.98 -0.74
C ALA A 35 -1.70 8.96 -1.40
N THR A 36 -2.95 8.96 -0.94
CA THR A 36 -4.02 9.84 -1.44
C THR A 36 -3.73 11.29 -1.08
N ASN A 37 -3.47 11.58 0.20
CA ASN A 37 -3.20 12.93 0.71
C ASN A 37 -1.97 13.56 0.05
N LYS A 38 -0.98 12.75 -0.34
CA LYS A 38 0.24 13.19 -1.02
C LYS A 38 0.20 13.06 -2.54
N ASN A 39 -0.97 12.78 -3.13
CA ASN A 39 -1.19 12.62 -4.57
C ASN A 39 -0.20 11.63 -5.25
N ARG A 40 0.11 10.53 -4.57
CA ARG A 40 1.03 9.47 -5.05
C ARG A 40 0.27 8.41 -5.86
N LYS A 41 -0.25 8.81 -7.03
CA LYS A 41 -1.13 7.96 -7.87
C LYS A 41 -0.52 6.60 -8.24
N ASN A 42 0.77 6.56 -8.58
CA ASN A 42 1.46 5.31 -8.91
C ASN A 42 1.51 4.32 -7.74
N ILE A 43 1.76 4.81 -6.53
CA ILE A 43 1.75 3.98 -5.31
C ILE A 43 0.33 3.53 -4.97
N LEU A 44 -0.66 4.40 -5.18
CA LEU A 44 -2.06 4.08 -4.95
C LEU A 44 -2.51 2.89 -5.81
N VAL A 45 -2.08 2.84 -7.08
CA VAL A 45 -2.36 1.72 -7.99
C VAL A 45 -1.77 0.41 -7.46
N GLU A 46 -0.51 0.40 -7.00
CA GLU A 46 0.12 -0.81 -6.45
C GLU A 46 -0.57 -1.29 -5.18
N LEU A 47 -0.95 -0.36 -4.29
CA LEU A 47 -1.68 -0.70 -3.06
C LEU A 47 -3.06 -1.29 -3.37
N TYR A 48 -3.82 -0.71 -4.31
CA TYR A 48 -5.11 -1.27 -4.72
C TYR A 48 -4.96 -2.62 -5.40
N ALA A 49 -3.95 -2.81 -6.24
CA ALA A 49 -3.67 -4.10 -6.85
C ALA A 49 -3.46 -5.17 -5.77
N LYS A 50 -2.60 -4.88 -4.78
CA LYS A 50 -2.34 -5.81 -3.66
C LYS A 50 -3.60 -6.11 -2.86
N ILE A 51 -4.40 -5.11 -2.53
CA ILE A 51 -5.67 -5.32 -1.80
C ILE A 51 -6.63 -6.20 -2.59
N ASN A 52 -6.73 -5.98 -3.91
CA ASN A 52 -7.58 -6.79 -4.77
C ASN A 52 -7.07 -8.24 -4.89
N GLU A 53 -5.76 -8.46 -4.85
CA GLU A 53 -5.17 -9.81 -4.76
C GLU A 53 -5.56 -10.48 -3.45
N LEU A 54 -5.40 -9.80 -2.30
CA LEU A 54 -5.74 -10.34 -0.98
C LEU A 54 -7.24 -10.58 -0.79
N LYS A 55 -8.08 -9.75 -1.43
CA LYS A 55 -9.55 -9.84 -1.36
C LYS A 55 -10.15 -10.87 -2.28
N ARG A 56 -9.41 -11.51 -3.19
CA ARG A 56 -9.95 -12.62 -3.98
C ARG A 56 -10.08 -13.83 -3.07
N PRO A 57 -11.30 -14.16 -2.58
CA PRO A 57 -11.47 -15.45 -1.96
C PRO A 57 -11.37 -16.46 -3.11
N TYR A 58 -10.59 -17.51 -2.96
CA TYR A 58 -10.39 -18.58 -3.96
C TYR A 58 -9.42 -18.24 -5.11
N SER A 59 -8.12 -18.33 -4.81
CA SER A 59 -7.14 -18.98 -5.69
C SER A 59 -6.67 -20.25 -5.01
#